data_AF-A0A958AMD0-F1
#
_entry.id   AF-A0A958AMD0-F1
#
_cell.length_a   1.000
_cell.length_b   1.000
_cell.length_c   1.000
_cell.angle_alpha   90.00
_cell.angle_beta   90.00
_cell.angle_gamma   90.00
#
_symmetry.space_group_name_H-M   'P 1'
#
loop_
_entity.id
_entity.type
_entity.pdbx_description
1 polymer ?
#
loop_
_entity_poly.entity_id
_entity_poly.type
_entity_poly.pdbx_seq_one_letter_code
_entity_poly.pdbx_strand_id
1 'polypeptide(L)'
;SPRVVIWVADDHFAQVGQALQQRLLAAAPSHYMGYPLLDNNFIRCIAVVPREGFFYQHLGVAAFPTTNQAWLKLNVQRLLELTAGPIFYDPQGRLQAIIAQLAFYPDAVRYFLLRQGVVRLSEVGAIERTVRRGDYIATALYRAWFVYFAVKFLHLQQRRYCPYRKWMGRSLTQLGAEGQLLSAKLETLVRTSDLDAVSAEITGILRFLGDLMLQELGEADYSLSVESDLCLTNFHWDILLAALDRQIPEELKELSPLITPVTFWGDLFDFAGLGGDFATLLAQNLQFLQARASQ
;
A
#
# COMPACT_ATOMS: atom_id res chain seq x y z
N SER A 1 -20.11 -11.75 -3.02
CA SER A 1 -20.92 -12.46 -2.02
C SER A 1 -20.46 -12.02 -0.64
N PRO A 2 -21.37 -11.69 0.30
CA PRO A 2 -21.04 -11.42 1.70
C PRO A 2 -20.27 -12.58 2.34
N ARG A 3 -19.35 -12.27 3.24
CA ARG A 3 -18.52 -13.27 3.93
C ARG A 3 -18.33 -12.91 5.39
N VAL A 4 -18.25 -13.92 6.25
CA VAL A 4 -17.87 -13.79 7.65
C VAL A 4 -16.78 -14.79 8.00
N VAL A 5 -15.84 -14.35 8.83
CA VAL A 5 -14.79 -15.20 9.38
C VAL A 5 -15.01 -15.30 10.88
N ILE A 6 -14.87 -16.51 11.42
CA ILE A 6 -15.05 -16.85 12.82
C ILE A 6 -13.73 -17.42 13.31
N TRP A 7 -13.06 -16.66 14.16
CA TRP A 7 -11.79 -17.08 14.75
C TRP A 7 -12.03 -17.85 16.05
N VAL A 8 -11.44 -19.03 16.14
CA VAL A 8 -11.49 -19.91 17.30
C VAL A 8 -10.07 -20.02 17.88
N ALA A 9 -9.93 -20.09 19.20
CA ALA A 9 -8.61 -20.32 19.80
C ALA A 9 -7.95 -21.57 19.17
N ASP A 10 -6.66 -21.51 18.86
CA ASP A 10 -5.99 -22.53 18.04
C ASP A 10 -6.10 -23.95 18.63
N ASP A 11 -6.00 -24.07 19.95
CA ASP A 11 -6.18 -25.31 20.71
C ASP A 11 -7.60 -25.88 20.61
N HIS A 12 -8.61 -25.00 20.67
CA HIS A 12 -10.01 -25.38 20.50
C HIS A 12 -10.34 -25.66 19.03
N PHE A 13 -9.74 -24.93 18.08
CA PHE A 13 -9.97 -25.12 16.64
C PHE A 13 -9.63 -26.55 16.22
N ALA A 14 -8.55 -27.11 16.74
CA ALA A 14 -8.15 -28.50 16.50
C ALA A 14 -9.24 -29.52 16.93
N GLN A 15 -10.04 -29.19 17.94
CA GLN A 15 -11.08 -30.08 18.49
C GLN A 15 -12.43 -29.89 17.80
N VAL A 16 -12.83 -28.64 17.51
CA VAL A 16 -14.21 -28.32 17.09
C VAL A 16 -14.33 -27.63 15.73
N GLY A 17 -13.22 -27.20 15.12
CA GLY A 17 -13.23 -26.32 13.95
C GLY A 17 -14.02 -26.87 12.76
N GLN A 18 -13.76 -28.12 12.38
CA GLN A 18 -14.45 -28.76 11.25
C GLN A 18 -15.94 -28.98 11.52
N ALA A 19 -16.30 -29.46 12.72
CA ALA A 19 -17.69 -29.68 13.11
C ALA A 19 -18.47 -28.35 13.17
N LEU A 20 -17.85 -27.29 13.69
CA LEU A 20 -18.43 -25.96 13.75
C LEU A 20 -18.64 -25.38 12.34
N GLN A 21 -17.64 -25.49 11.46
CA GLN A 21 -17.74 -25.06 10.06
C GLN A 21 -18.94 -25.71 9.35
N GLN A 22 -19.10 -27.03 9.47
CA GLN A 22 -20.20 -27.77 8.85
C GLN A 22 -21.56 -27.33 9.39
N ARG A 23 -21.70 -27.21 10.72
CA ARG A 23 -22.95 -26.78 11.35
C ARG A 23 -23.36 -25.37 10.93
N LEU A 24 -22.40 -24.45 10.86
CA LEU A 24 -22.66 -23.07 10.47
C LEU A 24 -23.04 -22.96 8.99
N LEU A 25 -22.36 -23.69 8.10
CA LEU A 25 -22.72 -23.71 6.68
C LEU A 25 -24.11 -24.31 6.45
N ALA A 26 -24.46 -25.39 7.16
CA ALA A 26 -25.79 -26.01 7.05
C ALA A 26 -26.91 -25.09 7.55
N ALA A 27 -26.61 -24.20 8.51
CA ALA A 27 -27.54 -23.21 9.05
C ALA A 27 -27.53 -21.88 8.28
N ALA A 28 -26.58 -21.67 7.37
CA ALA A 28 -26.43 -20.41 6.65
C ALA A 28 -27.62 -20.19 5.71
N PRO A 29 -28.17 -18.96 5.63
CA PRO A 29 -29.21 -18.67 4.65
C PRO A 29 -28.62 -18.69 3.23
N SER A 30 -29.45 -18.95 2.23
CA SER A 30 -29.00 -18.87 0.83
C SER A 30 -28.67 -17.43 0.38
N HIS A 31 -29.24 -16.43 1.09
CA HIS A 31 -29.06 -15.00 0.80
C HIS A 31 -28.88 -14.19 2.09
N TYR A 32 -28.14 -13.10 1.99
CA TYR A 32 -28.00 -12.08 3.02
C TYR A 32 -28.14 -10.69 2.39
N MET A 33 -29.07 -9.89 2.90
CA MET A 33 -29.39 -8.55 2.36
C MET A 33 -29.60 -8.52 0.83
N GLY A 34 -30.26 -9.54 0.29
CA GLY A 34 -30.52 -9.65 -1.15
C GLY A 34 -29.35 -10.17 -1.99
N TYR A 35 -28.20 -10.47 -1.38
CA TYR A 35 -27.05 -11.05 -2.07
C TYR A 35 -26.91 -12.54 -1.79
N PRO A 36 -26.62 -13.39 -2.81
CA PRO A 36 -26.41 -14.81 -2.60
C PRO A 36 -25.15 -15.08 -1.77
N LEU A 37 -25.23 -16.04 -0.85
CA LEU A 37 -24.07 -16.58 -0.13
C LEU A 37 -23.43 -17.68 -0.96
N LEU A 38 -22.19 -17.46 -1.41
CA LEU A 38 -21.45 -18.40 -2.24
C LEU A 38 -20.49 -19.20 -1.37
N ASP A 39 -20.61 -20.53 -1.44
CA ASP A 39 -19.67 -21.48 -0.84
C ASP A 39 -19.21 -22.47 -1.92
N ASN A 40 -17.94 -22.36 -2.35
CA ASN A 40 -17.32 -23.19 -3.38
C ASN A 40 -15.80 -23.28 -3.15
N ASN A 41 -15.07 -23.86 -4.10
CA ASN A 41 -13.62 -24.07 -4.00
C ASN A 41 -12.78 -22.78 -3.89
N PHE A 42 -13.34 -21.63 -4.27
CA PHE A 42 -12.64 -20.34 -4.30
C PHE A 42 -13.19 -19.34 -3.27
N ILE A 43 -14.44 -19.50 -2.85
CA ILE A 43 -15.16 -18.55 -1.99
C ILE A 43 -15.83 -19.33 -0.87
N ARG A 44 -15.56 -18.95 0.37
CA ARG A 44 -16.27 -19.41 1.56
C ARG A 44 -17.13 -18.27 2.10
N CYS A 45 -18.45 -18.47 2.23
CA CYS A 45 -19.35 -17.49 2.83
C CYS A 45 -19.18 -17.40 4.35
N ILE A 46 -18.86 -18.52 4.99
CA ILE A 46 -18.49 -18.61 6.40
C ILE A 46 -17.16 -19.36 6.46
N ALA A 47 -16.17 -18.80 7.14
CA ALA A 47 -14.89 -19.47 7.40
C ALA A 47 -14.63 -19.53 8.91
N VAL A 48 -14.56 -20.74 9.46
CA VAL A 48 -14.09 -21.01 10.82
C VAL A 48 -12.61 -21.31 10.73
N VAL A 49 -11.80 -20.53 11.44
CA VAL A 49 -10.33 -20.57 11.32
C VAL A 49 -9.69 -20.53 12.70
N PRO A 50 -8.46 -21.08 12.86
CA PRO A 50 -7.66 -20.82 14.06
C PRO A 50 -7.42 -19.31 14.19
N ARG A 51 -7.31 -18.80 15.42
CA ARG A 51 -7.14 -17.37 15.65
C ARG A 51 -5.77 -16.95 15.21
N GLU A 52 -4.71 -17.30 15.93
CA GLU A 52 -3.36 -16.84 15.65
C GLU A 52 -2.80 -17.49 14.36
N GLY A 53 -3.01 -18.80 14.21
CA GLY A 53 -2.58 -19.56 13.03
C GLY A 53 -3.09 -18.99 11.69
N PHE A 54 -4.29 -18.43 11.66
CA PHE A 54 -4.82 -17.80 10.45
C PHE A 54 -4.05 -16.54 10.07
N PHE A 55 -3.68 -15.69 11.03
CA PHE A 55 -2.89 -14.49 10.72
C PHE A 55 -1.51 -14.86 10.21
N TYR A 56 -0.86 -15.84 10.84
CA TYR A 56 0.45 -16.35 10.42
C TYR A 56 0.42 -16.89 8.99
N GLN A 57 -0.55 -17.75 8.69
CA GLN A 57 -0.73 -18.29 7.35
C GLN A 57 -1.07 -17.20 6.33
N HIS A 58 -2.00 -16.29 6.66
CA HIS A 58 -2.41 -15.23 5.76
C HIS A 58 -1.26 -14.27 5.49
N LEU A 59 -0.50 -13.85 6.51
CA LEU A 59 0.64 -12.95 6.33
C LEU A 59 1.91 -13.64 5.80
N GLY A 60 1.98 -14.97 5.83
CA GLY A 60 3.18 -15.73 5.44
C GLY A 60 4.33 -15.61 6.44
N VAL A 61 4.02 -15.53 7.74
CA VAL A 61 5.00 -15.34 8.82
C VAL A 61 4.81 -16.36 9.94
N ALA A 62 5.87 -16.68 10.68
CA ALA A 62 5.80 -17.59 11.82
C ALA A 62 5.35 -16.90 13.14
N ALA A 63 5.47 -15.57 13.20
CA ALA A 63 5.09 -14.74 14.33
C ALA A 63 4.80 -13.32 13.84
N PHE A 64 4.11 -12.52 14.64
CA PHE A 64 3.88 -11.11 14.35
C PHE A 64 5.21 -10.33 14.26
N PRO A 65 5.30 -9.29 13.40
CA PRO A 65 6.53 -8.55 13.18
C PRO A 65 6.94 -7.75 14.43
N THR A 66 8.15 -8.00 14.94
CA THR A 66 8.73 -7.26 16.08
C THR A 66 9.83 -6.28 15.67
N THR A 67 10.30 -6.34 14.42
CA THR A 67 11.37 -5.48 13.90
C THR A 67 10.92 -4.71 12.66
N ASN A 68 11.53 -3.55 12.40
CA ASN A 68 11.24 -2.74 11.22
C ASN A 68 11.39 -3.53 9.91
N GLN A 69 12.44 -4.36 9.80
CA GLN A 69 12.66 -5.21 8.63
C GLN A 69 11.61 -6.31 8.47
N ALA A 70 11.06 -6.84 9.57
CA ALA A 70 9.98 -7.83 9.49
C ALA A 70 8.69 -7.21 8.92
N TRP A 71 8.38 -5.96 9.27
CA TRP A 71 7.26 -5.22 8.68
C TRP A 71 7.39 -5.03 7.17
N LEU A 72 8.60 -4.77 6.67
CA LEU A 72 8.89 -4.62 5.24
C LEU A 72 8.72 -5.92 4.43
N LYS A 73 8.54 -7.07 5.07
CA LYS A 73 8.28 -8.35 4.38
C LYS A 73 6.79 -8.63 4.19
N LEU A 74 5.93 -7.89 4.90
CA LEU A 74 4.50 -8.16 4.87
C LEU A 74 3.85 -7.66 3.59
N ASN A 75 2.79 -8.34 3.16
CA ASN A 75 1.97 -7.90 2.05
C ASN A 75 0.92 -6.88 2.55
N VAL A 76 0.95 -5.66 2.00
CA VAL A 76 0.04 -4.57 2.41
C VAL A 76 -1.44 -4.90 2.21
N GLN A 77 -1.78 -5.60 1.13
CA GLN A 77 -3.15 -5.97 0.83
C GLN A 77 -3.66 -7.01 1.83
N ARG A 78 -2.81 -7.95 2.26
CA ARG A 78 -3.14 -8.93 3.30
C ARG A 78 -3.29 -8.28 4.68
N LEU A 79 -2.43 -7.32 5.02
CA LEU A 79 -2.58 -6.50 6.23
C LEU A 79 -3.92 -5.75 6.23
N LEU A 80 -4.27 -5.11 5.11
CA LEU A 80 -5.54 -4.41 4.98
C LEU A 80 -6.75 -5.35 5.12
N GLU A 81 -6.71 -6.52 4.52
CA GLU A 81 -7.78 -7.53 4.61
C GLU A 81 -8.04 -7.98 6.05
N LEU A 82 -6.99 -8.09 6.87
CA LEU A 82 -7.08 -8.50 8.27
C LEU A 82 -7.56 -7.37 9.19
N THR A 83 -7.31 -6.11 8.84
CA THR A 83 -7.47 -4.97 9.75
C THR A 83 -8.62 -4.02 9.41
N ALA A 84 -9.12 -4.02 8.17
CA ALA A 84 -10.16 -3.08 7.73
C ALA A 84 -11.59 -3.55 8.02
N GLY A 85 -11.80 -4.84 8.29
CA GLY A 85 -13.12 -5.42 8.52
C GLY A 85 -13.70 -5.05 9.89
N PRO A 86 -15.02 -4.82 10.00
CA PRO A 86 -15.65 -4.63 11.30
C PRO A 86 -15.61 -5.92 12.12
N ILE A 87 -15.36 -5.78 13.43
CA ILE A 87 -15.49 -6.86 14.40
C ILE A 87 -16.93 -6.85 14.92
N PHE A 88 -17.70 -7.88 14.57
CA PHE A 88 -19.09 -8.00 15.01
C PHE A 88 -19.24 -8.60 16.41
N TYR A 89 -18.29 -9.43 16.84
CA TYR A 89 -18.33 -10.13 18.12
C TYR A 89 -16.92 -10.47 18.62
N ASP A 90 -16.51 -9.88 19.74
CA ASP A 90 -15.25 -10.19 20.44
C ASP A 90 -15.35 -9.85 21.94
N PRO A 91 -16.09 -10.65 22.73
CA PRO A 91 -16.39 -10.33 24.13
C PRO A 91 -15.16 -10.28 25.04
N GLN A 92 -14.04 -10.86 24.60
CA GLN A 92 -12.80 -10.92 25.38
C GLN A 92 -11.71 -9.99 24.83
N GLY A 93 -12.01 -9.22 23.77
CA GLY A 93 -11.09 -8.27 23.15
C GLY A 93 -9.83 -8.90 22.53
N ARG A 94 -9.79 -10.22 22.34
CA ARG A 94 -8.57 -10.93 21.89
C ARG A 94 -8.29 -10.68 20.42
N LEU A 95 -9.33 -10.67 19.58
CA LEU A 95 -9.19 -10.39 18.16
C LEU A 95 -8.85 -8.92 17.95
N GLN A 96 -9.51 -8.02 18.69
CA GLN A 96 -9.21 -6.60 18.66
C GLN A 96 -7.76 -6.30 19.05
N ALA A 97 -7.21 -6.99 20.08
CA ALA A 97 -5.81 -6.83 20.48
C ALA A 97 -4.81 -7.27 19.39
N ILE A 98 -5.11 -8.34 18.63
CA ILE A 98 -4.28 -8.77 17.50
C ILE A 98 -4.37 -7.76 16.36
N ILE A 99 -5.59 -7.33 15.99
CA ILE A 99 -5.80 -6.35 14.93
C ILE A 99 -5.13 -5.01 15.27
N ALA A 100 -5.15 -4.59 16.53
CA ALA A 100 -4.48 -3.38 16.99
C ALA A 100 -2.96 -3.42 16.79
N GLN A 101 -2.32 -4.58 17.01
CA GLN A 101 -0.88 -4.75 16.77
C GLN A 101 -0.52 -4.65 15.29
N LEU A 102 -1.46 -4.97 14.40
CA LEU A 102 -1.29 -4.93 12.95
C LEU A 102 -1.93 -3.70 12.30
N ALA A 103 -2.50 -2.79 13.10
CA ALA A 103 -3.37 -1.72 12.60
C ALA A 103 -2.67 -0.79 11.60
N PHE A 104 -1.38 -0.50 11.85
CA PHE A 104 -0.55 0.22 10.91
C PHE A 104 0.95 -0.03 11.12
N TYR A 105 1.78 0.42 10.17
CA TYR A 105 3.23 0.37 10.29
C TYR A 105 3.74 1.16 11.51
N PRO A 106 4.83 0.71 12.16
CA PRO A 106 5.62 1.55 13.06
C PRO A 106 6.11 2.80 12.33
N ASP A 107 6.29 3.91 13.06
CA ASP A 107 6.62 5.21 12.46
C ASP A 107 7.94 5.15 11.64
N ALA A 108 8.98 4.45 12.12
CA ALA A 108 10.23 4.28 11.37
C ALA A 108 10.01 3.66 9.99
N VAL A 109 9.18 2.60 9.90
CA VAL A 109 8.83 1.94 8.64
C VAL A 109 7.99 2.88 7.77
N ARG A 110 7.03 3.60 8.36
CA ARG A 110 6.19 4.58 7.67
C ARG A 110 7.03 5.70 7.03
N TYR A 111 7.96 6.30 7.77
CA TYR A 111 8.84 7.36 7.26
C TYR A 111 9.78 6.85 6.17
N PHE A 112 10.30 5.64 6.33
CA PHE A 112 11.09 4.99 5.27
C PHE A 112 10.29 4.83 3.97
N LEU A 113 9.01 4.44 4.06
CA LEU A 113 8.14 4.33 2.88
C LEU A 113 7.77 5.70 2.29
N LEU A 114 7.53 6.71 3.13
CA LEU A 114 7.29 8.08 2.69
C LEU A 114 8.50 8.63 1.92
N ARG A 115 9.72 8.44 2.43
CA ARG A 115 10.96 8.82 1.75
C ARG A 115 11.06 8.21 0.36
N GLN A 116 10.76 6.92 0.22
CA GLN A 116 10.72 6.27 -1.10
C GLN A 116 9.61 6.84 -1.98
N GLY A 117 8.44 7.12 -1.40
CA GLY A 117 7.32 7.74 -2.09
C GLY A 117 7.68 9.10 -2.69
N VAL A 118 8.50 9.91 -2.01
CA VAL A 118 9.03 11.17 -2.55
C VAL A 118 9.81 10.94 -3.85
N VAL A 119 10.71 9.95 -3.85
CA VAL A 119 11.49 9.59 -5.06
C VAL A 119 10.56 9.16 -6.19
N ARG A 120 9.54 8.33 -5.90
CA ARG A 120 8.56 7.89 -6.91
C ARG A 120 7.71 9.02 -7.46
N LEU A 121 7.36 9.98 -6.62
CA LEU A 121 6.67 11.19 -7.03
C LEU A 121 7.55 12.12 -7.87
N SER A 122 8.87 12.13 -7.67
CA SER A 122 9.79 12.91 -8.53
C SER A 122 10.01 12.31 -9.92
N GLU A 123 9.80 10.99 -10.10
CA GLU A 123 10.00 10.33 -11.40
C GLU A 123 9.11 10.93 -12.51
N VAL A 124 8.01 11.60 -12.14
CA VAL A 124 7.06 12.15 -13.12
C VAL A 124 7.49 13.44 -13.78
N GLY A 125 8.63 14.03 -13.41
CA GLY A 125 9.16 15.24 -14.05
C GLY A 125 9.35 15.09 -15.57
N ALA A 126 9.42 13.86 -16.07
CA ALA A 126 9.51 13.57 -17.49
C ALA A 126 8.19 13.76 -18.29
N ILE A 127 7.04 13.91 -17.63
CA ILE A 127 5.72 14.03 -18.29
C ILE A 127 5.65 15.22 -19.26
N GLU A 128 6.34 16.31 -18.97
CA GLU A 128 6.37 17.47 -19.86
C GLU A 128 6.94 17.10 -21.23
N ARG A 129 8.00 16.30 -21.25
CA ARG A 129 8.66 15.86 -22.50
C ARG A 129 7.73 14.97 -23.31
N THR A 130 6.88 14.17 -22.66
CA THR A 130 5.92 13.31 -23.36
C THR A 130 4.81 14.14 -23.98
N VAL A 131 4.31 15.15 -23.28
CA VAL A 131 3.28 16.07 -23.79
C VAL A 131 3.83 16.91 -24.95
N ARG A 132 5.01 17.52 -24.82
CA ARG A 132 5.62 18.35 -25.89
C ARG A 132 5.85 17.59 -27.20
N ARG A 133 6.12 16.29 -27.13
CA ARG A 133 6.30 15.42 -28.31
C ARG A 133 4.98 14.91 -28.89
N GLY A 134 3.84 15.16 -28.23
CA GLY A 134 2.57 14.55 -28.60
C GLY A 134 2.52 13.04 -28.35
N ASP A 135 3.34 12.51 -27.43
CA ASP A 135 3.31 11.09 -27.05
C ASP A 135 2.21 10.85 -26.01
N TYR A 136 1.00 10.56 -26.52
CA TYR A 136 -0.17 10.32 -25.68
C TYR A 136 -0.05 9.07 -24.81
N ILE A 137 0.67 8.04 -25.27
CA ILE A 137 0.84 6.78 -24.52
C ILE A 137 1.76 7.04 -23.32
N ALA A 138 2.93 7.63 -23.54
CA ALA A 138 3.85 7.94 -22.46
C ALA A 138 3.23 8.94 -21.48
N THR A 139 2.49 9.94 -21.98
CA THR A 139 1.74 10.89 -21.13
C THR A 139 0.73 10.16 -20.24
N ALA A 140 -0.05 9.24 -20.79
CA ALA A 140 -1.02 8.46 -20.02
C ALA A 140 -0.33 7.58 -18.96
N LEU A 141 0.81 6.97 -19.29
CA LEU A 141 1.60 6.16 -18.35
C LEU A 141 2.12 7.01 -17.19
N TYR A 142 2.74 8.16 -17.45
CA TYR A 142 3.23 9.04 -16.39
C TYR A 142 2.11 9.58 -15.50
N ARG A 143 0.94 9.91 -16.06
CA ARG A 143 -0.23 10.31 -15.26
C ARG A 143 -0.72 9.18 -14.37
N ALA A 144 -0.88 7.98 -14.91
CA ALA A 144 -1.31 6.83 -14.14
C ALA A 144 -0.31 6.49 -13.02
N TRP A 145 1.00 6.58 -13.32
CA TRP A 145 2.09 6.44 -12.36
C TRP A 145 1.94 7.48 -11.25
N PHE A 146 1.87 8.77 -11.59
CA PHE A 146 1.70 9.85 -10.62
C PHE A 146 0.50 9.65 -9.70
N VAL A 147 -0.67 9.38 -10.28
CA VAL A 147 -1.92 9.14 -9.54
C VAL A 147 -1.74 7.98 -8.57
N TYR A 148 -1.13 6.88 -9.03
CA TYR A 148 -0.89 5.71 -8.20
C TYR A 148 0.00 6.01 -6.99
N PHE A 149 1.11 6.73 -7.19
CA PHE A 149 2.03 7.07 -6.11
C PHE A 149 1.46 8.14 -5.17
N ALA A 150 0.76 9.15 -5.69
CA ALA A 150 0.14 10.20 -4.89
C ALA A 150 -0.92 9.65 -3.93
N VAL A 151 -1.78 8.73 -4.40
CA VAL A 151 -2.79 8.11 -3.54
C VAL A 151 -2.14 7.29 -2.43
N LYS A 152 -1.13 6.50 -2.76
CA LYS A 152 -0.39 5.70 -1.76
C LYS A 152 0.37 6.56 -0.76
N PHE A 153 0.95 7.67 -1.21
CA PHE A 153 1.64 8.63 -0.36
C PHE A 153 0.67 9.23 0.68
N LEU A 154 -0.50 9.70 0.25
CA LEU A 154 -1.50 10.22 1.18
C LEU A 154 -1.98 9.15 2.17
N HIS A 155 -2.16 7.91 1.74
CA HIS A 155 -2.52 6.82 2.65
C HIS A 155 -1.47 6.59 3.74
N LEU A 156 -0.17 6.69 3.41
CA LEU A 156 0.91 6.63 4.42
C LEU A 156 0.82 7.80 5.40
N GLN A 157 0.61 9.03 4.92
CA GLN A 157 0.43 10.21 5.78
C GLN A 157 -0.76 10.03 6.72
N GLN A 158 -1.86 9.48 6.20
CA GLN A 158 -3.09 9.22 6.96
C GLN A 158 -3.04 7.97 7.86
N ARG A 159 -1.90 7.29 7.92
CA ARG A 159 -1.72 6.03 8.66
C ARG A 159 -2.78 4.96 8.30
N ARG A 160 -3.07 4.82 7.00
CA ARG A 160 -4.01 3.84 6.44
C ARG A 160 -3.33 2.99 5.40
N TYR A 161 -3.57 1.68 5.40
CA TYR A 161 -3.10 0.83 4.30
C TYR A 161 -3.84 1.20 3.01
N CYS A 162 -3.08 1.45 1.95
CA CYS A 162 -3.66 1.76 0.65
C CYS A 162 -4.22 0.48 -0.01
N PRO A 163 -5.49 0.47 -0.46
CA PRO A 163 -6.09 -0.72 -1.06
C PRO A 163 -5.58 -0.99 -2.47
N TYR A 164 -5.90 -2.18 -2.97
CA TYR A 164 -5.70 -2.54 -4.37
C TYR A 164 -6.23 -1.47 -5.35
N ARG A 165 -5.49 -1.25 -6.44
CA ARG A 165 -5.63 -0.14 -7.39
C ARG A 165 -7.06 0.21 -7.82
N LYS A 166 -7.94 -0.78 -8.01
CA LYS A 166 -9.33 -0.54 -8.41
C LYS A 166 -10.16 0.21 -7.36
N TRP A 167 -9.74 0.18 -6.09
CA TRP A 167 -10.41 0.82 -4.96
C TRP A 167 -9.79 2.14 -4.56
N MET A 168 -8.63 2.53 -5.13
CA MET A 168 -7.87 3.72 -4.74
C MET A 168 -8.70 5.00 -4.82
N GLY A 169 -9.43 5.24 -5.91
CA GLY A 169 -10.30 6.41 -6.03
C GLY A 169 -11.39 6.45 -4.95
N ARG A 170 -12.05 5.32 -4.68
CA ARG A 170 -13.06 5.22 -3.62
C ARG A 170 -12.46 5.41 -2.22
N SER A 171 -11.23 4.94 -1.98
CA SER A 171 -10.61 5.06 -0.65
C SER A 171 -10.27 6.50 -0.28
N LEU A 172 -10.00 7.38 -1.26
CA LEU A 172 -9.75 8.80 -0.97
C LEU A 172 -10.94 9.47 -0.28
N THR A 173 -12.17 9.09 -0.59
CA THR A 173 -13.37 9.67 0.05
C THR A 173 -13.50 9.29 1.52
N GLN A 174 -12.72 8.30 1.98
CA GLN A 174 -12.68 7.82 3.35
C GLN A 174 -11.55 8.47 4.18
N LEU A 175 -10.70 9.32 3.56
CA LEU A 175 -9.58 10.01 4.20
C LEU A 175 -9.90 11.48 4.53
N GLY A 176 -11.17 11.79 4.82
CA GLY A 176 -11.59 13.14 5.24
C GLY A 176 -11.33 14.23 4.19
N ALA A 177 -11.03 15.44 4.67
CA ALA A 177 -10.86 16.63 3.82
C ALA A 177 -9.64 16.53 2.89
N GLU A 178 -8.52 16.00 3.40
CA GLU A 178 -7.28 15.83 2.62
C GLU A 178 -7.48 14.82 1.47
N GLY A 179 -8.19 13.72 1.76
CA GLY A 179 -8.59 12.74 0.74
C GLY A 179 -9.49 13.33 -0.34
N GLN A 180 -10.49 14.11 0.04
CA GLN A 180 -11.39 14.78 -0.90
C GLN A 180 -10.64 15.80 -1.78
N LEU A 181 -9.74 16.58 -1.18
CA LEU A 181 -8.92 17.54 -1.90
C LEU A 181 -8.00 16.86 -2.93
N LEU A 182 -7.31 15.78 -2.51
CA LEU A 182 -6.46 15.02 -3.43
C LEU A 182 -7.30 14.38 -4.55
N SER A 183 -8.46 13.82 -4.22
CA SER A 183 -9.37 13.24 -5.23
C SER A 183 -9.75 14.26 -6.29
N ALA A 184 -10.14 15.47 -5.89
CA ALA A 184 -10.52 16.53 -6.82
C ALA A 184 -9.35 16.94 -7.74
N LYS A 185 -8.14 17.12 -7.18
CA LYS A 185 -6.94 17.46 -7.96
C LYS A 185 -6.56 16.36 -8.95
N LEU A 186 -6.59 15.10 -8.52
CA LEU A 186 -6.31 13.95 -9.38
C LEU A 186 -7.36 13.80 -10.49
N GLU A 187 -8.64 14.04 -10.18
CA GLU A 187 -9.71 14.04 -11.20
C GLU A 187 -9.50 15.12 -12.26
N THR A 188 -9.06 16.32 -11.87
CA THR A 188 -8.67 17.38 -12.81
C THR A 188 -7.47 16.93 -13.64
N LEU A 189 -6.40 16.43 -13.01
CA LEU A 189 -5.19 15.99 -13.70
C LEU A 189 -5.46 14.93 -14.78
N VAL A 190 -6.33 13.95 -14.50
CA VAL A 190 -6.63 12.89 -15.48
C VAL A 190 -7.51 13.37 -16.64
N ARG A 191 -8.31 14.44 -16.44
CA ARG A 191 -9.22 14.99 -17.46
C ARG A 191 -8.58 16.06 -18.33
N THR A 192 -7.55 16.73 -17.85
CA THR A 192 -6.92 17.84 -18.58
C THR A 192 -5.92 17.34 -19.62
N SER A 193 -5.89 17.96 -20.79
CA SER A 193 -4.94 17.65 -21.88
C SER A 193 -3.92 18.77 -22.13
N ASP A 194 -4.15 19.95 -21.56
CA ASP A 194 -3.25 21.11 -21.66
C ASP A 194 -2.00 20.94 -20.79
N LEU A 195 -0.84 21.30 -21.32
CA LEU A 195 0.45 21.08 -20.66
C LEU A 195 0.61 21.96 -19.41
N ASP A 196 0.24 23.23 -19.51
CA ASP A 196 0.39 24.18 -18.41
C ASP A 196 -0.52 23.79 -17.25
N ALA A 197 -1.75 23.39 -17.56
CA ALA A 197 -2.68 22.87 -16.57
C ALA A 197 -2.25 21.52 -15.96
N VAL A 198 -1.66 20.61 -16.73
CA VAL A 198 -1.07 19.36 -16.19
C VAL A 198 0.08 19.67 -15.23
N SER A 199 0.97 20.58 -15.62
CA SER A 199 2.11 21.01 -14.81
C SER A 199 1.65 21.68 -13.52
N ALA A 200 0.65 22.56 -13.60
CA ALA A 200 0.05 23.24 -12.46
C ALA A 200 -0.60 22.26 -11.48
N GLU A 201 -1.35 21.27 -11.98
CA GLU A 201 -1.98 20.26 -11.12
C GLU A 201 -0.95 19.36 -10.44
N ILE A 202 0.05 18.86 -11.17
CA ILE A 202 1.13 18.05 -10.55
C ILE A 202 1.84 18.86 -9.48
N THR A 203 2.25 20.09 -9.79
CA THR A 203 2.93 20.97 -8.83
C THR A 203 2.06 21.24 -7.60
N GLY A 204 0.77 21.51 -7.81
CA GLY A 204 -0.18 21.73 -6.73
C GLY A 204 -0.41 20.50 -5.85
N ILE A 205 -0.39 19.30 -6.42
CA ILE A 205 -0.48 18.03 -5.69
C ILE A 205 0.81 17.79 -4.89
N LEU A 206 1.98 17.97 -5.51
CA LEU A 206 3.26 17.78 -4.83
C LEU A 206 3.44 18.75 -3.66
N ARG A 207 3.07 20.03 -3.85
CA ARG A 207 3.05 21.02 -2.78
C ARG A 207 2.11 20.61 -1.65
N PHE A 208 0.88 20.24 -1.96
CA PHE A 208 -0.08 19.77 -0.97
C PHE A 208 0.46 18.58 -0.14
N LEU A 209 0.98 17.55 -0.80
CA LEU A 209 1.52 16.37 -0.12
C LEU A 209 2.78 16.71 0.71
N GLY A 210 3.65 17.56 0.16
CA GLY A 210 4.87 18.01 0.83
C GLY A 210 4.57 18.86 2.06
N ASP A 211 3.67 19.84 1.95
CA ASP A 211 3.28 20.72 3.04
C ASP A 211 2.69 19.93 4.22
N LEU A 212 1.79 18.98 3.92
CA LEU A 212 1.21 18.09 4.93
C LEU A 212 2.29 17.29 5.67
N MET A 213 3.29 16.80 4.94
CA MET A 213 4.38 16.01 5.53
C MET A 213 5.32 16.86 6.37
N LEU A 214 5.70 18.04 5.89
CA LEU A 214 6.59 18.96 6.60
C LEU A 214 5.95 19.51 7.87
N GLN A 215 4.66 19.80 7.83
CA GLN A 215 3.88 20.14 9.02
C GLN A 215 3.90 19.01 10.06
N GLU A 216 3.73 17.76 9.64
CA GLU A 216 3.82 16.60 10.53
C GLU A 216 5.21 16.46 11.16
N LEU A 217 6.26 16.76 10.40
CA LEU A 217 7.66 16.71 10.84
C LEU A 217 8.09 17.92 11.69
N GLY A 218 7.22 18.92 11.85
CA GLY A 218 7.51 20.13 12.63
C GLY A 218 8.42 21.15 11.92
N GLU A 219 8.53 21.06 10.60
CA GLU A 219 9.26 22.04 9.80
C GLU A 219 8.35 23.26 9.55
N ALA A 220 8.67 24.41 10.16
CA ALA A 220 7.81 25.60 10.11
C ALA A 220 8.27 26.66 9.08
N ASP A 221 9.53 26.60 8.64
CA ASP A 221 10.16 27.65 7.84
C ASP A 221 10.85 27.02 6.63
N TYR A 222 10.04 26.55 5.67
CA TYR A 222 10.50 25.87 4.47
C TYR A 222 9.92 26.50 3.21
N SER A 223 10.64 26.36 2.10
CA SER A 223 10.15 26.73 0.78
C SER A 223 10.24 25.53 -0.15
N LEU A 224 9.10 24.92 -0.46
CA LEU A 224 9.01 23.96 -1.55
C LEU A 224 8.92 24.73 -2.87
N SER A 225 9.93 24.59 -3.71
CA SER A 225 10.05 25.26 -5.00
C SER A 225 10.11 24.25 -6.15
N VAL A 226 9.87 24.75 -7.37
CA VAL A 226 10.07 23.98 -8.60
C VAL A 226 11.43 24.37 -9.17
N GLU A 227 12.27 23.40 -9.49
CA GLU A 227 13.53 23.63 -10.20
C GLU A 227 13.25 23.75 -11.71
N SER A 228 13.50 24.94 -12.27
CA SER A 228 13.24 25.24 -13.69
C SER A 228 14.24 24.60 -14.66
N ASP A 229 15.40 24.16 -14.18
CA ASP A 229 16.58 23.98 -15.03
C ASP A 229 16.66 22.59 -15.70
N LEU A 230 15.85 21.62 -15.25
CA LEU A 230 15.87 20.25 -15.76
C LEU A 230 14.53 19.81 -16.39
N CYS A 231 13.40 20.36 -15.93
CA CYS A 231 12.04 20.25 -16.50
C CYS A 231 11.03 21.03 -15.64
N LEU A 232 9.85 21.38 -16.17
CA LEU A 232 8.79 22.12 -15.47
C LEU A 232 8.24 21.41 -14.21
N THR A 233 8.57 20.13 -13.99
CA THR A 233 8.02 19.30 -12.90
C THR A 233 9.11 18.65 -12.07
N ASN A 234 10.24 19.33 -11.87
CA ASN A 234 11.22 18.92 -10.85
C ASN A 234 10.93 19.69 -9.55
N PHE A 235 10.57 18.98 -8.50
CA PHE A 235 10.15 19.57 -7.22
C PHE A 235 11.29 19.44 -6.21
N HIS A 236 11.64 20.54 -5.53
CA HIS A 236 12.78 20.54 -4.61
C HIS A 236 12.43 19.81 -3.31
N TRP A 237 12.87 18.55 -3.22
CA TRP A 237 12.54 17.67 -2.11
C TRP A 237 13.61 17.61 -1.01
N ASP A 238 14.74 18.30 -1.14
CA ASP A 238 15.89 18.14 -0.24
C ASP A 238 15.52 18.38 1.23
N ILE A 239 14.72 19.41 1.50
CA ILE A 239 14.27 19.72 2.87
C ILE A 239 13.41 18.56 3.41
N LEU A 240 12.46 18.05 2.60
CA LEU A 240 11.60 16.95 3.03
C LEU A 240 12.39 15.64 3.18
N LEU A 241 13.27 15.32 2.24
CA LEU A 241 14.12 14.12 2.30
C LEU A 241 15.03 14.17 3.53
N ALA A 242 15.66 15.32 3.81
CA ALA A 242 16.47 15.50 5.01
C ALA A 242 15.63 15.40 6.30
N ALA A 243 14.41 15.94 6.30
CA ALA A 243 13.50 15.85 7.45
C ALA A 243 13.04 14.40 7.69
N LEU A 244 12.71 13.65 6.64
CA LEU A 244 12.38 12.23 6.73
C LEU A 244 13.60 11.40 7.18
N ASP A 245 14.79 11.68 6.67
CA ASP A 245 16.03 10.98 7.03
C ASP A 245 16.36 11.10 8.53
N ARG A 246 16.00 12.21 9.18
CA ARG A 246 16.14 12.34 10.65
C ARG A 246 15.25 11.38 11.44
N GLN A 247 14.13 10.94 10.87
CA GLN A 247 13.17 10.04 11.53
C GLN A 247 13.41 8.55 11.24
N ILE A 248 14.29 8.24 10.28
CA ILE A 248 14.58 6.87 9.86
C ILE A 248 15.83 6.39 10.60
N PRO A 249 15.79 5.24 11.29
CA PRO A 249 16.96 4.69 11.95
C PRO A 249 17.96 4.11 10.94
N GLU A 250 19.26 4.06 11.30
CA GLU A 250 20.34 3.70 10.37
C GLU A 250 20.14 2.33 9.70
N GLU A 251 19.61 1.33 10.42
CA GLU A 251 19.40 -0.01 9.85
C GLU A 251 18.39 -0.05 8.68
N LEU A 252 17.58 1.00 8.53
CA LEU A 252 16.69 1.18 7.37
C LEU A 252 17.33 2.03 6.27
N LYS A 253 18.23 2.95 6.61
CA LYS A 253 18.94 3.78 5.62
C LYS A 253 19.94 2.99 4.79
N GLU A 254 20.54 1.96 5.37
CA GLU A 254 21.46 1.04 4.69
C GLU A 254 20.74 0.15 3.65
N LEU A 255 19.41 0.06 3.71
CA LEU A 255 18.62 -0.70 2.75
C LEU A 255 18.53 0.02 1.41
N SER A 256 18.55 -0.77 0.32
CA SER A 256 18.27 -0.25 -1.01
C SER A 256 16.91 0.46 -1.04
N PRO A 257 16.81 1.62 -1.74
CA PRO A 257 15.55 2.35 -1.88
C PRO A 257 14.47 1.58 -2.68
N LEU A 258 14.80 0.40 -3.21
CA LEU A 258 13.85 -0.51 -3.86
C LEU A 258 13.18 -1.49 -2.87
N ILE A 259 13.67 -1.58 -1.63
CA ILE A 259 13.11 -2.50 -0.62
C ILE A 259 11.81 -1.92 -0.07
N THR A 260 10.70 -2.62 -0.33
CA THR A 260 9.34 -2.23 0.07
C THR A 260 8.55 -3.45 0.52
N PRO A 261 7.48 -3.26 1.34
CA PRO A 261 6.47 -4.28 1.55
C PRO A 261 6.00 -4.83 0.20
N VAL A 262 5.81 -6.15 0.14
CA VAL A 262 5.44 -6.85 -1.10
C VAL A 262 4.21 -6.16 -1.72
N THR A 263 4.30 -5.79 -2.99
CA THR A 263 3.29 -5.02 -3.78
C THR A 263 3.09 -3.53 -3.44
N PHE A 264 3.87 -2.94 -2.54
CA PHE A 264 3.64 -1.57 -2.08
C PHE A 264 4.10 -0.45 -3.03
N TRP A 265 5.12 -0.61 -3.87
CA TRP A 265 5.45 0.39 -4.92
C TRP A 265 5.43 -0.19 -6.36
N GLY A 266 4.81 -1.38 -6.55
CA GLY A 266 4.65 -2.09 -7.84
C GLY A 266 5.89 -2.93 -8.26
N ASP A 267 5.86 -3.68 -9.36
CA ASP A 267 5.18 -4.98 -9.49
C ASP A 267 6.23 -6.10 -9.38
N LEU A 268 6.13 -6.94 -8.34
CA LEU A 268 6.14 -8.38 -8.59
C LEU A 268 4.76 -8.85 -8.17
N PHE A 269 3.94 -9.16 -9.17
CA PHE A 269 2.71 -9.89 -8.95
C PHE A 269 3.12 -11.25 -8.39
N ASP A 270 3.12 -11.40 -7.07
CA ASP A 270 3.24 -12.71 -6.44
C ASP A 270 1.90 -13.44 -6.64
N PHE A 271 1.72 -14.00 -7.83
CA PHE A 271 1.00 -15.26 -7.92
C PHE A 271 1.89 -16.26 -7.21
N ALA A 272 1.49 -16.69 -6.02
CA ALA A 272 1.97 -17.92 -5.40
C ALA A 272 1.57 -19.14 -6.29
N GLY A 273 2.00 -19.17 -7.55
CA GLY A 273 1.50 -20.05 -8.60
C GLY A 273 2.15 -19.95 -9.99
N LEU A 274 3.02 -18.97 -10.31
CA LEU A 274 3.65 -18.93 -11.66
C LEU A 274 5.15 -18.54 -11.74
N GLY A 275 5.86 -18.39 -10.62
CA GLY A 275 7.31 -18.14 -10.64
C GLY A 275 7.90 -18.24 -9.25
N GLY A 276 9.18 -18.63 -9.16
CA GLY A 276 9.87 -18.86 -7.88
C GLY A 276 9.79 -17.66 -6.94
N ASP A 277 10.04 -17.91 -5.65
CA ASP A 277 10.07 -16.85 -4.64
C ASP A 277 11.09 -15.74 -5.02
N PHE A 278 10.96 -14.58 -4.37
CA PHE A 278 11.84 -13.43 -4.64
C PHE A 278 13.33 -13.79 -4.53
N ALA A 279 13.70 -14.71 -3.64
CA ALA A 279 15.07 -15.19 -3.51
C ALA A 279 15.55 -15.96 -4.75
N THR A 280 14.69 -16.82 -5.31
CA THR A 280 14.95 -17.55 -6.55
C THR A 280 15.11 -16.59 -7.73
N LEU A 281 14.24 -15.60 -7.85
CA LEU A 281 14.30 -14.60 -8.92
C LEU A 281 15.56 -13.72 -8.79
N LEU A 282 15.92 -13.33 -7.57
CA LEU A 282 17.13 -12.56 -7.28
C LEU A 282 18.40 -13.36 -7.62
N ALA A 283 18.45 -14.64 -7.25
CA ALA A 283 19.56 -15.53 -7.59
C ALA A 283 19.72 -15.68 -9.12
N GLN A 284 18.61 -15.84 -9.84
CA GLN A 284 18.60 -15.90 -11.31
C GLN A 284 19.11 -14.59 -11.94
N ASN A 285 18.68 -13.44 -11.43
CA ASN A 285 19.16 -12.13 -11.89
C ASN A 285 20.65 -11.92 -11.58
N LEU A 286 21.11 -12.34 -10.40
CA LEU A 286 22.52 -12.25 -10.02
C LEU A 286 23.39 -13.10 -10.96
N GLN A 287 22.95 -14.34 -11.25
CA GLN A 287 23.61 -15.22 -12.21
C GLN A 287 23.66 -14.61 -13.62
N PHE A 288 22.55 -14.03 -14.09
CA PHE A 288 22.50 -13.34 -15.39
C PHE A 288 23.50 -12.17 -15.46
N LEU A 289 23.57 -11.34 -14.42
CA LEU A 289 24.48 -10.19 -14.37
C LEU A 289 25.95 -10.64 -14.31
N GLN A 290 26.27 -11.67 -13.53
CA GLN A 290 27.61 -12.24 -13.46
C GLN A 290 28.06 -12.85 -14.80
N ALA A 291 27.17 -13.55 -15.50
CA ALA A 291 27.44 -14.07 -16.84
C ALA A 291 27.73 -12.96 -17.86
N ARG A 292 27.07 -11.79 -17.71
CA ARG A 292 27.26 -10.63 -18.57
C ARG A 292 28.53 -9.84 -18.25
N ALA A 293 28.98 -9.84 -17.00
CA ALA A 293 30.23 -9.22 -16.58
C ALA A 293 31.49 -10.04 -16.95
N SER A 294 31.29 -11.29 -17.39
CA SER A 294 32.36 -12.21 -17.80
C SER A 294 32.56 -12.26 -19.33
N GLN A 295 31.89 -11.38 -20.09
CA GLN A 295 32.00 -11.18 -21.54
C GLN A 295 32.62 -9.82 -21.83
#